data_AF-A0AAU0VHB0-F1
#
_entry.id   AF-A0AAU0VHB0-F1
#
_cell.length_a   1.000
_cell.length_b   1.000
_cell.length_c   1.000
_cell.angle_alpha   90.00
_cell.angle_beta   90.00
_cell.angle_gamma   90.00
#
_symmetry.space_group_name_H-M   'P 1'
#
loop_
_entity.id
_entity.type
_entity.pdbx_description
1 polymer ?
#
loop_
_entity_poly.entity_id
_entity_poly.type
_entity_poly.pdbx_seq_one_letter_code
_entity_poly.pdbx_strand_id
1 'polypeptide(L)'
;MQGTGQQAPQAAYAPTDRTVPTRAAQRASYDREAVHAILDEGYLCHLGFVRDGAPVVLPTLYGRVGERLYVHGSTGSRPLRMTGAADPGLPVCLTVTHVDGLVLARSAFHHSINYRSVVVHGVAHEVTDPEERRIALDAVVDQVVPGRSADSRPANRKELAATAVIRLDLEEVSAKVRTGGVNDEPEDLTLPYWAGVVPVHQTYAAPLADADLAPGTGLPDYLAELTGKGATQAATGA
;
A
#
# COMPACT_ATOMS: atom_id res chain seq x y z
N MET A 1 -6.21 -7.26 -38.89
CA MET A 1 -6.36 -8.32 -37.86
C MET A 1 -4.97 -8.81 -37.47
N GLN A 2 -4.26 -8.05 -36.63
CA GLN A 2 -3.07 -8.54 -35.94
C GLN A 2 -3.42 -8.50 -34.46
N GLY A 3 -3.68 -9.68 -33.90
CA GLY A 3 -4.05 -9.81 -32.50
C GLY A 3 -2.87 -9.39 -31.62
N THR A 4 -3.10 -8.40 -30.79
CA THR A 4 -2.26 -8.11 -29.63
C THR A 4 -2.36 -9.31 -28.69
N GLY A 5 -1.42 -10.24 -28.79
CA GLY A 5 -1.30 -11.34 -27.86
C GLY A 5 -0.99 -10.78 -26.48
N GLN A 6 -2.00 -10.70 -25.62
CA GLN A 6 -1.81 -10.43 -24.20
C GLN A 6 -1.05 -11.64 -23.64
N GLN A 7 0.25 -11.48 -23.45
CA GLN A 7 1.07 -12.44 -22.72
C GLN A 7 0.46 -12.61 -21.33
N ALA A 8 0.24 -13.87 -20.92
CA ALA A 8 -0.20 -14.16 -19.57
C ALA A 8 0.81 -13.53 -18.58
N PRO A 9 0.33 -12.82 -17.54
CA PRO A 9 1.22 -12.19 -16.58
C PRO A 9 2.14 -13.24 -15.95
N GLN A 10 3.44 -12.96 -15.94
CA GLN A 10 4.44 -13.84 -15.34
C GLN A 10 4.16 -13.99 -13.84
N ALA A 11 4.25 -15.21 -13.30
CA ALA A 11 3.90 -15.48 -11.90
C ALA A 11 4.73 -14.68 -10.86
N ALA A 12 5.93 -14.23 -11.23
CA ALA A 12 6.81 -13.44 -10.37
C ALA A 12 7.45 -12.27 -11.12
N TYR A 13 7.87 -11.24 -10.38
CA TYR A 13 8.70 -10.14 -10.87
C TYR A 13 10.17 -10.56 -10.97
N ALA A 14 10.90 -9.93 -11.88
CA ALA A 14 12.34 -10.15 -12.01
C ALA A 14 13.09 -9.38 -10.92
N PRO A 15 13.93 -10.03 -10.09
CA PRO A 15 14.76 -9.33 -9.12
C PRO A 15 15.82 -8.47 -9.81
N THR A 16 16.09 -7.30 -9.24
CA THR A 16 17.16 -6.37 -9.65
C THR A 16 18.12 -6.11 -8.48
N ASP A 17 19.23 -5.42 -8.76
CA ASP A 17 20.18 -4.98 -7.74
C ASP A 17 19.54 -4.08 -6.66
N ARG A 18 18.45 -3.36 -7.00
CA ARG A 18 17.76 -2.48 -6.03
C ARG A 18 16.71 -3.22 -5.22
N THR A 19 16.13 -4.30 -5.76
CA THR A 19 15.06 -5.04 -5.08
C THR A 19 15.58 -6.18 -4.22
N VAL A 20 16.79 -6.70 -4.49
CA VAL A 20 17.42 -7.78 -3.71
C VAL A 20 18.00 -7.21 -2.40
N PRO A 21 17.44 -7.57 -1.22
CA PRO A 21 17.94 -7.05 0.03
C PRO A 21 19.24 -7.75 0.44
N THR A 22 20.20 -6.98 0.94
CA THR A 22 21.48 -7.51 1.45
C THR A 22 21.35 -8.27 2.77
N ARG A 23 20.28 -8.05 3.53
CA ARG A 23 20.01 -8.73 4.81
C ARG A 23 18.67 -9.47 4.79
N ALA A 24 18.69 -10.69 5.31
CA ALA A 24 17.54 -11.59 5.38
C ALA A 24 16.86 -11.78 4.01
N ALA A 25 17.66 -12.08 2.97
CA ALA A 25 17.19 -12.25 1.59
C ALA A 25 16.15 -13.36 1.43
N GLN A 26 16.19 -14.38 2.29
CA GLN A 26 15.19 -15.44 2.37
C GLN A 26 13.78 -14.93 2.74
N ARG A 27 13.65 -13.70 3.25
CA ARG A 27 12.36 -13.06 3.53
C ARG A 27 11.80 -12.28 2.35
N ALA A 28 12.59 -12.09 1.29
CA ALA A 28 12.13 -11.43 0.08
C ALA A 28 11.23 -12.37 -0.72
N SER A 29 10.15 -11.83 -1.26
CA SER A 29 9.29 -12.50 -2.23
C SER A 29 9.12 -11.60 -3.45
N TYR A 30 9.08 -12.23 -4.61
CA TYR A 30 8.79 -11.60 -5.89
C TYR A 30 7.53 -12.19 -6.52
N ASP A 31 6.82 -13.05 -5.77
CA ASP A 31 5.56 -13.61 -6.20
C ASP A 31 4.52 -12.50 -6.39
N ARG A 32 3.88 -12.50 -7.58
CA ARG A 32 2.99 -11.41 -7.99
C ARG A 32 1.73 -11.37 -7.14
N GLU A 33 1.17 -12.53 -6.82
CA GLU A 33 -0.02 -12.64 -5.98
C GLU A 33 0.26 -12.11 -4.58
N ALA A 34 1.40 -12.47 -3.98
CA ALA A 34 1.80 -11.96 -2.68
C ALA A 34 2.00 -10.43 -2.66
N VAL A 35 2.65 -9.87 -3.69
CA VAL A 35 2.81 -8.41 -3.83
C VAL A 35 1.46 -7.72 -3.96
N HIS A 36 0.59 -8.21 -4.84
CA HIS A 36 -0.73 -7.64 -5.05
C HIS A 36 -1.59 -7.73 -3.79
N ALA A 37 -1.59 -8.86 -3.09
CA ALA A 37 -2.33 -9.02 -1.84
C ALA A 37 -1.89 -8.03 -0.75
N ILE A 38 -0.58 -7.79 -0.60
CA ILE A 38 -0.07 -6.79 0.36
C ILE A 38 -0.51 -5.38 -0.02
N LEU A 39 -0.45 -5.04 -1.31
CA LEU A 39 -0.89 -3.75 -1.83
C LEU A 39 -2.41 -3.58 -1.73
N ASP A 40 -3.20 -4.63 -1.88
CA ASP A 40 -4.67 -4.56 -1.86
C ASP A 40 -5.24 -4.43 -0.44
N GLU A 41 -4.53 -4.92 0.56
CA GLU A 41 -4.94 -4.81 1.97
C GLU A 41 -4.75 -3.39 2.53
N GLY A 42 -3.85 -2.61 1.93
CA GLY A 42 -3.55 -1.24 2.34
C GLY A 42 -4.13 -0.17 1.42
N TYR A 43 -4.26 1.04 1.96
CA TYR A 43 -4.61 2.23 1.18
C TYR A 43 -3.66 3.41 1.45
N LEU A 44 -2.74 3.28 2.41
CA LEU A 44 -1.72 4.26 2.75
C LEU A 44 -0.35 3.78 2.25
N CYS A 45 0.35 4.63 1.50
CA CYS A 45 1.74 4.41 1.14
C CYS A 45 2.63 5.57 1.58
N HIS A 46 3.94 5.34 1.52
CA HIS A 46 4.97 6.36 1.67
C HIS A 46 5.68 6.54 0.34
N LEU A 47 5.51 7.72 -0.27
CA LEU A 47 6.14 8.09 -1.54
C LEU A 47 7.45 8.83 -1.28
N GLY A 48 8.56 8.17 -1.52
CA GLY A 48 9.92 8.70 -1.47
C GLY A 48 10.39 9.24 -2.82
N PHE A 49 11.02 10.41 -2.84
CA PHE A 49 11.67 11.01 -4.01
C PHE A 49 12.76 12.00 -3.58
N VAL A 50 13.60 12.46 -4.51
CA VAL A 50 14.64 13.46 -4.22
C VAL A 50 14.16 14.84 -4.66
N ARG A 51 14.32 15.84 -3.78
CA ARG A 51 14.05 17.25 -4.05
C ARG A 51 15.22 18.09 -3.57
N ASP A 52 15.72 18.97 -4.43
CA ASP A 52 16.83 19.88 -4.10
C ASP A 52 18.06 19.12 -3.54
N GLY A 53 18.31 17.91 -4.07
CA GLY A 53 19.39 17.01 -3.63
C GLY A 53 19.11 16.25 -2.32
N ALA A 54 17.95 16.43 -1.68
CA ALA A 54 17.60 15.80 -0.41
C ALA A 54 16.41 14.83 -0.55
N PRO A 55 16.38 13.70 0.20
CA PRO A 55 15.25 12.79 0.20
C PRO A 55 14.02 13.42 0.88
N VAL A 56 12.86 13.21 0.28
CA VAL A 56 11.54 13.57 0.82
C VAL A 56 10.69 12.31 0.82
N VAL A 57 9.92 12.10 1.89
CA VAL A 57 8.96 10.99 1.99
C VAL A 57 7.61 11.58 2.39
N LEU A 58 6.58 11.32 1.58
CA LEU A 58 5.23 11.81 1.81
C LEU A 58 4.28 10.63 2.10
N PRO A 59 3.55 10.62 3.22
CA PRO A 59 2.43 9.72 3.40
C PRO A 59 1.27 10.17 2.51
N THR A 60 0.68 9.25 1.75
CA THR A 60 -0.44 9.53 0.84
C THR A 60 -1.28 8.29 0.58
N LEU A 61 -2.53 8.50 0.16
CA LEU A 61 -3.34 7.43 -0.39
C LEU A 61 -2.82 6.99 -1.76
N TYR A 62 -3.02 5.72 -2.08
CA TYR A 62 -2.82 5.17 -3.42
C TYR A 62 -4.02 4.31 -3.82
N GLY A 63 -4.09 3.96 -5.10
CA GLY A 63 -4.98 2.91 -5.60
C GLY A 63 -4.23 2.02 -6.59
N ARG A 64 -4.52 0.72 -6.59
CA ARG A 64 -3.94 -0.22 -7.55
C ARG A 64 -4.95 -0.60 -8.62
N VAL A 65 -4.52 -0.61 -9.88
CA VAL A 65 -5.29 -1.19 -11.00
C VAL A 65 -4.35 -2.08 -11.80
N GLY A 66 -4.50 -3.41 -11.63
CA GLY A 66 -3.57 -4.37 -12.22
C GLY A 66 -2.12 -4.11 -11.81
N GLU A 67 -1.26 -3.81 -12.78
CA GLU A 67 0.18 -3.58 -12.60
C GLU A 67 0.54 -2.11 -12.35
N ARG A 68 -0.42 -1.30 -11.91
CA ARG A 68 -0.24 0.16 -11.79
C ARG A 68 -0.66 0.65 -10.43
N LEU A 69 0.17 1.50 -9.84
CA LEU A 69 -0.14 2.29 -8.67
C LEU A 69 -0.42 3.72 -9.07
N TYR A 70 -1.49 4.28 -8.53
CA TYR A 70 -1.89 5.65 -8.74
C TYR A 70 -1.87 6.42 -7.43
N VAL A 71 -1.29 7.63 -7.47
CA VAL A 71 -1.34 8.59 -6.38
C VAL A 71 -1.90 9.89 -6.93
N HIS A 72 -2.81 10.53 -6.20
CA HIS A 72 -3.35 11.83 -6.56
C HIS A 72 -2.89 12.92 -5.60
N GLY A 73 -3.00 14.16 -6.03
CA GLY A 73 -2.80 15.32 -5.18
C GLY A 73 -3.18 16.60 -5.89
N SER A 74 -2.99 17.73 -5.23
CA SER A 74 -3.18 19.03 -5.90
C SER A 74 -2.24 19.15 -7.10
N THR A 75 -2.70 19.75 -8.19
CA THR A 75 -1.86 20.18 -9.33
C THR A 75 -0.74 21.13 -8.86
N GLY A 76 -0.96 21.86 -7.76
CA GLY A 76 0.03 22.70 -7.11
C GLY A 76 0.97 21.96 -6.13
N SER A 77 0.83 20.65 -5.95
CA SER A 77 1.73 19.89 -5.09
C SER A 77 3.06 19.64 -5.81
N ARG A 78 4.14 19.59 -5.02
CA ARG A 78 5.51 19.52 -5.56
C ARG A 78 5.80 18.22 -6.32
N PRO A 79 5.45 17.02 -5.81
CA PRO A 79 5.69 15.78 -6.55
C PRO A 79 4.98 15.77 -7.91
N LEU A 80 3.75 16.29 -7.95
CA LEU A 80 2.93 16.31 -9.16
C LEU A 80 3.52 17.29 -10.20
N ARG A 81 3.92 18.50 -9.78
CA ARG A 81 4.64 19.44 -10.67
C ARG A 81 5.98 18.89 -11.17
N MET A 82 6.76 18.27 -10.28
CA MET A 82 8.06 17.71 -10.64
C MET A 82 7.92 16.57 -11.63
N THR A 83 6.85 15.77 -11.51
CA THR A 83 6.57 14.68 -12.44
C THR A 83 6.26 15.20 -13.84
N GLY A 84 5.38 16.20 -13.97
CA GLY A 84 5.06 16.80 -15.27
C GLY A 84 6.20 17.61 -15.91
N ALA A 85 7.20 18.03 -15.11
CA ALA A 85 8.35 18.80 -15.59
C ALA A 85 9.60 17.96 -15.89
N ALA A 86 9.64 16.70 -15.46
CA ALA A 86 10.78 15.81 -15.64
C ALA A 86 10.57 14.88 -16.85
N ASP A 87 11.63 14.69 -17.64
CA ASP A 87 11.69 13.75 -18.76
C ASP A 87 12.79 12.73 -18.44
N PRO A 88 12.50 11.41 -18.31
CA PRO A 88 11.25 10.73 -18.66
C PRO A 88 10.13 10.81 -17.61
N GLY A 89 10.38 11.34 -16.43
CA GLY A 89 9.42 11.45 -15.32
C GLY A 89 10.14 11.61 -13.99
N LEU A 90 9.45 11.41 -12.86
CA LEU A 90 10.05 11.56 -11.53
C LEU A 90 10.52 10.19 -10.98
N PRO A 91 11.83 9.98 -10.72
CA PRO A 91 12.27 8.79 -10.00
C PRO A 91 11.70 8.76 -8.58
N VAL A 92 11.03 7.67 -8.23
CA VAL A 92 10.36 7.49 -6.95
C VAL A 92 10.66 6.11 -6.33
N CYS A 93 10.35 6.01 -5.04
CA CYS A 93 10.26 4.78 -4.28
C CYS A 93 8.93 4.82 -3.51
N LEU A 94 8.01 3.88 -3.78
CA LEU A 94 6.74 3.78 -3.06
C LEU A 94 6.78 2.57 -2.13
N THR A 95 6.48 2.78 -0.85
CA THR A 95 6.50 1.74 0.17
C THR A 95 5.14 1.59 0.86
N VAL A 96 4.69 0.35 1.00
CA VAL A 96 3.53 -0.04 1.82
C VAL A 96 4.00 -1.05 2.87
N THR A 97 3.55 -0.89 4.11
CA THR A 97 3.93 -1.77 5.24
C THR A 97 2.73 -2.03 6.14
N HIS A 98 2.52 -3.30 6.46
CA HIS A 98 1.58 -3.79 7.48
C HIS A 98 2.35 -4.39 8.64
N VAL A 99 1.97 -4.05 9.87
CA VAL A 99 2.55 -4.64 11.08
C VAL A 99 1.57 -5.68 11.62
N ASP A 100 2.02 -6.93 11.67
CA ASP A 100 1.18 -8.08 12.02
C ASP A 100 1.47 -8.61 13.44
N GLY A 101 2.57 -8.17 14.07
CA GLY A 101 2.85 -8.55 15.45
C GLY A 101 4.15 -7.96 16.02
N LEU A 102 4.21 -7.83 17.35
CA LEU A 102 5.41 -7.43 18.09
C LEU A 102 6.11 -8.69 18.58
N VAL A 103 7.38 -8.88 18.23
CA VAL A 103 8.16 -10.03 18.69
C VAL A 103 9.06 -9.60 19.84
N LEU A 104 8.72 -10.07 21.03
CA LEU A 104 9.38 -9.68 22.27
C LEU A 104 10.25 -10.84 22.75
N ALA A 105 11.56 -10.70 22.60
CA ALA A 105 12.56 -11.70 22.95
C ALA A 105 13.07 -11.53 24.39
N ARG A 106 13.85 -12.49 24.89
CA ARG A 106 14.48 -12.38 26.23
C ARG A 106 15.67 -11.45 26.21
N SER A 107 16.45 -11.47 25.12
CA SER A 107 17.56 -10.55 24.88
C SER A 107 17.12 -9.38 24.02
N ALA A 108 17.60 -8.18 24.37
CA ALA A 108 17.26 -6.95 23.68
C ALA A 108 17.58 -7.00 22.17
N PHE A 109 18.59 -7.78 21.78
CA PHE A 109 19.02 -7.93 20.39
C PHE A 109 18.00 -8.67 19.51
N HIS A 110 17.21 -9.57 20.08
CA HIS A 110 16.29 -10.43 19.33
C HIS A 110 14.86 -9.88 19.24
N HIS A 111 14.60 -8.69 19.79
CA HIS A 111 13.33 -7.98 19.55
C HIS A 111 13.12 -7.69 18.06
N SER A 112 11.87 -7.83 17.61
CA SER A 112 11.52 -7.61 16.21
C SER A 112 10.02 -7.36 16.03
N ILE A 113 9.56 -7.34 14.77
CA ILE A 113 8.14 -7.30 14.41
C ILE A 113 7.84 -8.35 13.33
N ASN A 114 6.66 -8.93 13.37
CA ASN A 114 6.07 -9.61 12.20
C ASN A 114 5.44 -8.54 11.32
N TYR A 115 5.70 -8.61 10.01
CA TYR A 115 5.29 -7.59 9.06
C TYR A 115 5.23 -8.14 7.64
N ARG A 116 4.50 -7.41 6.80
CA ARG A 116 4.51 -7.55 5.35
C ARG A 116 4.74 -6.18 4.74
N SER A 117 5.64 -6.08 3.77
CA SER A 117 5.90 -4.80 3.09
C SER A 117 6.13 -5.01 1.61
N VAL A 118 5.75 -4.03 0.80
CA VAL A 118 6.11 -3.93 -0.62
C VAL A 118 6.89 -2.63 -0.84
N VAL A 119 7.97 -2.72 -1.60
CA VAL A 119 8.77 -1.58 -2.07
C VAL A 119 8.75 -1.62 -3.60
N VAL A 120 8.36 -0.50 -4.20
CA VAL A 120 8.31 -0.32 -5.66
C VAL A 120 9.24 0.82 -6.04
N HIS A 121 10.24 0.52 -6.86
CA HIS A 121 11.11 1.50 -7.48
C HIS A 121 10.64 1.77 -8.91
N GLY A 122 10.80 3.00 -9.37
CA GLY A 122 10.56 3.31 -10.78
C GLY A 122 10.52 4.80 -11.06
N VAL A 123 10.04 5.13 -12.25
CA VAL A 123 9.78 6.50 -12.69
C VAL A 123 8.27 6.70 -12.70
N ALA A 124 7.79 7.65 -11.91
CA ALA A 124 6.40 8.05 -11.94
C ALA A 124 6.15 9.00 -13.11
N HIS A 125 4.96 8.88 -13.71
CA HIS A 125 4.51 9.70 -14.84
C HIS A 125 3.16 10.35 -14.54
N GLU A 126 2.94 11.56 -15.06
CA GLU A 126 1.64 12.21 -14.95
C GLU A 126 0.61 11.51 -15.84
N VAL A 127 -0.58 11.27 -15.30
CA VAL A 127 -1.71 10.71 -16.04
C VAL A 127 -2.47 11.86 -16.72
N THR A 128 -2.29 11.99 -18.03
CA THR A 128 -2.91 13.04 -18.85
C THR A 128 -4.13 12.57 -19.64
N ASP A 129 -4.24 11.27 -19.90
CA ASP A 129 -5.42 10.68 -20.54
C ASP A 129 -6.65 10.81 -19.62
N PRO A 130 -7.76 11.42 -20.09
CA PRO A 130 -8.93 11.65 -19.25
C PRO A 130 -9.58 10.37 -18.70
N GLU A 131 -9.57 9.28 -19.46
CA GLU A 131 -10.23 8.04 -19.05
C GLU A 131 -9.37 7.27 -18.04
N GLU A 132 -8.06 7.14 -18.29
CA GLU A 132 -7.12 6.59 -17.30
C GLU A 132 -7.18 7.39 -16.00
N ARG A 133 -7.24 8.72 -16.10
CA ARG A 133 -7.31 9.58 -14.94
C ARG A 133 -8.58 9.38 -14.11
N ARG A 134 -9.73 9.17 -14.77
CA ARG A 134 -10.99 8.84 -14.10
C ARG A 134 -10.86 7.49 -13.36
N ILE A 135 -10.38 6.46 -14.05
CA ILE A 135 -10.13 5.12 -13.47
C ILE A 135 -9.21 5.22 -12.25
N ALA A 136 -8.14 6.00 -12.35
CA ALA A 136 -7.18 6.17 -11.26
C ALA A 136 -7.78 6.86 -10.03
N LEU A 137 -8.60 7.90 -10.23
CA LEU A 137 -9.27 8.59 -9.13
C LEU A 137 -10.29 7.69 -8.44
N ASP A 138 -11.09 6.95 -9.22
CA ASP A 138 -12.04 5.97 -8.67
C ASP A 138 -11.29 4.87 -7.90
N ALA A 139 -10.18 4.37 -8.44
CA ALA A 139 -9.35 3.36 -7.79
C ALA A 139 -8.76 3.84 -6.46
N VAL A 140 -8.31 5.10 -6.35
CA VAL A 140 -7.81 5.63 -5.07
C VAL A 140 -8.93 5.69 -4.02
N VAL A 141 -10.16 6.03 -4.43
CA VAL A 141 -11.32 6.04 -3.50
C VAL A 141 -11.68 4.61 -3.09
N ASP A 142 -11.77 3.70 -4.05
CA ASP A 142 -12.18 2.31 -3.80
C ASP A 142 -11.10 1.48 -3.09
N GLN A 143 -9.83 1.87 -3.18
CA GLN A 143 -8.76 1.27 -2.37
C GLN A 143 -9.00 1.51 -0.88
N VAL A 144 -9.53 2.67 -0.49
CA VAL A 144 -9.84 2.98 0.92
C VAL A 144 -11.06 2.19 1.36
N VAL A 145 -12.13 2.24 0.57
CA VAL A 145 -13.36 1.48 0.82
C VAL A 145 -13.95 1.03 -0.51
N PRO A 146 -13.98 -0.28 -0.79
CA PRO A 146 -14.54 -0.80 -2.04
C PRO A 146 -15.98 -0.33 -2.29
N GLY A 147 -16.25 0.19 -3.48
CA GLY A 147 -17.57 0.66 -3.91
C GLY A 147 -17.87 2.13 -3.53
N ARG A 148 -16.99 2.79 -2.78
CA ARG A 148 -17.20 4.18 -2.34
C ARG A 148 -17.20 5.18 -3.49
N SER A 149 -16.46 4.92 -4.57
CA SER A 149 -16.41 5.79 -5.75
C SER A 149 -17.80 5.96 -6.38
N ALA A 150 -18.58 4.87 -6.46
CA ALA A 150 -19.94 4.86 -7.00
C ALA A 150 -21.00 5.42 -6.03
N ASP A 151 -20.71 5.43 -4.73
CA ASP A 151 -21.57 5.97 -3.67
C ASP A 151 -21.18 7.41 -3.27
N SER A 152 -20.75 8.19 -4.26
CA SER A 152 -20.51 9.62 -4.12
C SER A 152 -20.77 10.31 -5.45
N ARG A 153 -21.08 11.62 -5.42
CA ARG A 153 -21.23 12.36 -6.68
C ARG A 153 -19.89 12.37 -7.44
N PRO A 154 -19.90 12.27 -8.78
CA PRO A 154 -18.68 12.48 -9.55
C PRO A 154 -18.03 13.83 -9.28
N ALA A 155 -16.71 13.90 -9.47
CA ALA A 155 -15.96 15.14 -9.40
C ALA A 155 -16.42 16.11 -10.50
N ASN A 156 -16.57 17.38 -10.16
CA ASN A 156 -16.90 18.42 -11.12
C ASN A 156 -15.64 18.93 -11.85
N ARG A 157 -15.84 19.75 -12.89
CA ARG A 157 -14.72 20.31 -13.70
C ARG A 157 -13.68 21.07 -12.88
N LYS A 158 -14.09 21.79 -11.83
CA LYS A 158 -13.18 22.58 -10.99
C LYS A 158 -12.32 21.66 -10.12
N GLU A 159 -12.93 20.64 -9.53
CA GLU A 159 -12.25 19.63 -8.72
C GLU A 159 -11.24 18.84 -9.57
N LEU A 160 -11.65 18.42 -10.77
CA LEU A 160 -10.73 17.81 -11.71
C LEU A 160 -9.61 18.80 -12.09
N ALA A 161 -9.89 20.05 -12.43
CA ALA A 161 -8.83 20.99 -12.76
C ALA A 161 -7.81 21.23 -11.62
N ALA A 162 -8.18 20.97 -10.36
CA ALA A 162 -7.32 21.13 -9.20
C ALA A 162 -6.52 19.87 -8.81
N THR A 163 -6.81 18.72 -9.42
CA THR A 163 -6.25 17.41 -9.04
C THR A 163 -5.38 16.82 -10.13
N ALA A 164 -4.12 16.53 -9.83
CA ALA A 164 -3.23 15.76 -10.69
C ALA A 164 -3.09 14.33 -10.18
N VAL A 165 -2.78 13.40 -11.08
CA VAL A 165 -2.58 11.99 -10.79
C VAL A 165 -1.24 11.57 -11.38
N ILE A 166 -0.47 10.80 -10.63
CA ILE A 166 0.72 10.12 -11.12
C ILE A 166 0.53 8.61 -11.09
N ARG A 167 1.08 7.95 -12.10
CA ARG A 167 1.18 6.50 -12.22
C ARG A 167 2.61 6.06 -11.91
N LEU A 168 2.74 4.94 -11.22
CA LEU A 168 3.95 4.14 -11.11
C LEU A 168 3.63 2.70 -11.54
N ASP A 169 4.34 2.19 -12.53
CA ASP A 169 4.17 0.82 -13.03
C ASP A 169 4.95 -0.19 -12.13
N LEU A 170 4.38 -1.37 -11.90
CA LEU A 170 4.97 -2.44 -11.09
C LEU A 170 5.99 -3.24 -11.92
N GLU A 171 7.20 -2.68 -12.06
CA GLU A 171 8.29 -3.32 -12.81
C GLU A 171 9.43 -3.78 -11.88
N GLU A 172 9.92 -2.86 -11.04
CA GLU A 172 11.01 -3.09 -10.10
C GLU A 172 10.46 -3.12 -8.68
N VAL A 173 10.00 -4.29 -8.24
CA VAL A 173 9.27 -4.48 -6.98
C VAL A 173 9.81 -5.65 -6.15
N SER A 174 9.82 -5.48 -4.83
CA SER A 174 9.99 -6.59 -3.88
C SER A 174 8.97 -6.54 -2.76
N ALA A 175 8.49 -7.71 -2.37
CA ALA A 175 7.84 -7.92 -1.09
C ALA A 175 8.86 -8.42 -0.06
N LYS A 176 8.64 -8.10 1.22
CA LYS A 176 9.37 -8.68 2.34
C LYS A 176 8.40 -9.04 3.45
N VAL A 177 8.50 -10.27 3.92
CA VAL A 177 7.58 -10.82 4.93
C VAL A 177 8.37 -11.43 6.08
N ARG A 178 7.94 -11.12 7.30
CA ARG A 178 8.41 -11.80 8.51
C ARG A 178 7.20 -12.29 9.30
N THR A 179 7.17 -13.59 9.55
CA THR A 179 6.25 -14.27 10.47
C THR A 179 7.04 -15.08 11.49
N GLY A 180 6.34 -15.68 12.46
CA GLY A 180 6.93 -16.58 13.45
C GLY A 180 7.25 -15.93 14.80
N GLY A 181 7.88 -16.73 15.66
CA GLY A 181 8.15 -16.39 17.06
C GLY A 181 9.49 -15.72 17.32
N VAL A 182 9.88 -15.77 18.59
CA VAL A 182 11.19 -15.32 19.09
C VAL A 182 12.29 -16.29 18.63
N ASN A 183 13.48 -15.76 18.38
CA ASN A 183 14.68 -16.52 18.04
C ASN A 183 15.79 -16.18 19.03
N ASP A 184 15.60 -16.55 20.29
CA ASP A 184 16.59 -16.39 21.37
C ASP A 184 17.74 -17.39 21.17
N GLU A 185 18.94 -17.02 21.64
CA GLU A 185 20.06 -17.96 21.72
C GLU A 185 19.83 -18.98 22.85
N PRO A 186 20.41 -20.20 22.78
CA PRO A 186 20.22 -21.23 23.79
C PRO A 186 20.54 -20.78 25.23
N GLU A 187 21.54 -19.91 25.39
CA GLU A 187 21.95 -19.35 26.68
C GLU A 187 20.89 -18.42 27.31
N ASP A 188 20.09 -17.75 26.48
CA ASP A 188 19.06 -16.81 26.94
C ASP A 188 17.78 -17.50 27.44
N LEU A 189 17.56 -18.77 27.09
CA LEU A 189 16.29 -19.48 27.36
C LEU A 189 15.95 -19.60 28.85
N THR A 190 16.96 -19.54 29.72
CA THR A 190 16.81 -19.61 31.18
C THR A 190 16.63 -18.25 31.85
N LEU A 191 16.78 -17.15 31.11
CA LEU A 191 16.61 -15.81 31.66
C LEU A 191 15.15 -15.61 32.12
N PRO A 192 14.94 -14.91 33.26
CA PRO A 192 13.61 -14.72 33.86
C PRO A 192 12.81 -13.59 33.17
N TYR A 193 12.86 -13.52 31.84
CA TYR A 193 12.12 -12.55 31.04
C TYR A 193 11.01 -13.23 30.23
N TRP A 194 9.84 -12.58 30.17
CA TRP A 194 8.77 -13.03 29.29
C TRP A 194 9.17 -12.85 27.82
N ALA A 195 8.84 -13.85 26.99
CA ALA A 195 9.10 -13.79 25.56
C ALA A 195 7.93 -14.38 24.77
N GLY A 196 7.61 -13.76 23.63
CA GLY A 196 6.47 -14.16 22.81
C GLY A 196 6.18 -13.19 21.69
N VAL A 197 5.01 -13.36 21.07
CA VAL A 197 4.49 -12.47 20.04
C VAL A 197 3.20 -11.84 20.54
N VAL A 198 3.07 -10.52 20.38
CA VAL A 198 1.80 -9.81 20.55
C VAL A 198 1.24 -9.56 19.15
N PRO A 199 0.20 -10.29 18.70
CA PRO A 199 -0.42 -10.06 17.39
C PRO A 199 -0.96 -8.65 17.27
N VAL A 200 -0.85 -8.06 16.07
CA VAL A 200 -1.38 -6.73 15.75
C VAL A 200 -2.39 -6.90 14.62
N HIS A 201 -3.60 -6.40 14.83
CA HIS A 201 -4.67 -6.42 13.85
C HIS A 201 -5.26 -5.02 13.69
N GLN A 202 -5.48 -4.60 12.45
CA GLN A 202 -6.24 -3.38 12.17
C GLN A 202 -7.73 -3.70 12.18
N THR A 203 -8.51 -2.91 12.91
CA THR A 203 -9.98 -3.04 12.97
C THR A 203 -10.63 -1.68 12.77
N TYR A 204 -11.85 -1.69 12.24
CA TYR A 204 -12.66 -0.49 12.07
C TYR A 204 -13.71 -0.41 13.16
N ALA A 205 -13.81 0.76 13.80
CA ALA A 205 -14.87 1.06 14.75
C ALA A 205 -16.18 1.40 14.02
N ALA A 206 -17.27 1.54 14.79
CA ALA A 206 -18.56 1.98 14.27
C ALA A 206 -18.44 3.33 13.51
N PRO A 207 -19.00 3.44 12.29
CA PRO A 207 -18.99 4.70 11.53
C PRO A 207 -19.68 5.82 12.31
N LEU A 208 -19.06 6.99 12.29
CA LEU A 208 -19.62 8.21 12.86
C LEU A 208 -20.28 9.00 11.74
N ALA A 209 -21.59 9.17 11.83
CA ALA A 209 -22.36 9.97 10.89
C ALA A 209 -21.99 11.46 11.01
N ASP A 210 -21.90 12.15 9.87
CA ASP A 210 -21.76 13.60 9.83
C ASP A 210 -23.04 14.29 10.36
N ALA A 211 -22.89 15.39 11.08
CA ALA A 211 -24.01 16.11 11.68
C ALA A 211 -24.93 16.78 10.64
N ASP A 212 -24.42 17.06 9.44
CA ASP A 212 -25.12 17.72 8.36
C ASP A 212 -25.72 16.72 7.34
N LEU A 213 -25.75 15.41 7.66
CA LEU A 213 -26.43 14.43 6.81
C LEU A 213 -27.90 14.79 6.62
N ALA A 214 -28.36 14.73 5.37
CA ALA A 214 -29.76 14.96 5.05
C ALA A 214 -30.65 13.95 5.81
N PRO A 215 -31.80 14.38 6.37
CA PRO A 215 -32.70 13.49 7.09
C PRO A 215 -33.08 12.26 6.27
N GLY A 216 -32.98 11.08 6.90
CA GLY A 216 -33.27 9.79 6.25
C GLY A 216 -32.08 9.17 5.50
N THR A 217 -30.91 9.81 5.47
CA THR A 217 -29.68 9.21 4.92
C THR A 217 -29.14 8.17 5.89
N GLY A 218 -29.37 6.89 5.60
CA GLY A 218 -28.86 5.76 6.37
C GLY A 218 -27.39 5.44 6.07
N LEU A 219 -26.77 4.65 6.95
CA LEU A 219 -25.45 4.07 6.69
C LEU A 219 -25.56 3.05 5.54
N PRO A 220 -24.78 3.17 4.45
CA PRO A 220 -24.74 2.17 3.39
C PRO A 220 -24.27 0.80 3.89
N ASP A 221 -24.85 -0.28 3.33
CA ASP A 221 -24.57 -1.66 3.74
C ASP A 221 -23.08 -2.02 3.64
N TYR A 222 -22.39 -1.56 2.59
CA TYR A 222 -20.96 -1.83 2.40
C TYR A 222 -20.06 -1.21 3.50
N LEU A 223 -20.53 -0.16 4.17
CA LEU A 223 -19.85 0.42 5.35
C LEU A 223 -20.21 -0.32 6.64
N ALA A 224 -21.42 -0.87 6.76
CA ALA A 224 -21.78 -1.70 7.89
C ALA A 224 -20.90 -2.97 7.95
N GLU A 225 -20.65 -3.59 6.80
CA GLU A 225 -19.76 -4.76 6.68
C GLU A 225 -18.30 -4.48 7.04
N LEU A 226 -17.83 -3.23 6.91
CA LEU A 226 -16.45 -2.83 7.22
C LEU A 226 -16.11 -3.04 8.71
N THR A 227 -17.11 -2.88 9.59
CA THR A 227 -16.95 -3.06 11.04
C THR A 227 -16.85 -4.53 11.48
N GLY A 228 -17.34 -5.47 10.66
CA GLY A 228 -17.35 -6.90 10.97
C GLY A 228 -16.06 -7.64 10.60
N LYS A 229 -15.25 -7.09 9.68
CA LYS A 229 -14.07 -7.78 9.14
C LYS A 229 -12.88 -7.86 10.10
N GLY A 230 -12.82 -7.01 11.13
CA GLY A 230 -11.74 -7.01 12.13
C GLY A 230 -11.86 -8.08 13.24
N ALA A 231 -13.01 -8.74 13.36
CA ALA A 231 -13.30 -9.63 14.49
C ALA A 231 -13.07 -11.13 14.21
N THR A 232 -12.85 -11.54 12.95
CA THR A 232 -13.08 -12.94 12.54
C THR A 232 -11.83 -13.76 12.17
N GLN A 233 -10.60 -13.24 12.36
CA GLN A 233 -9.36 -14.03 12.12
C GLN A 233 -8.57 -14.40 13.39
N ALA A 234 -9.10 -14.10 14.59
CA ALA A 234 -8.43 -14.42 15.85
C ALA A 234 -8.56 -15.90 16.31
N ALA A 235 -9.06 -16.80 15.47
CA ALA A 235 -9.31 -18.18 15.89
C ALA A 235 -9.09 -19.21 14.76
N THR A 236 -7.84 -19.46 14.39
CA THR A 236 -7.36 -20.81 14.01
C THR A 236 -5.84 -20.81 13.90
N GLY A 237 -5.18 -21.50 14.83
CA GLY A 237 -3.74 -21.72 14.82
C GLY A 237 -3.23 -22.13 16.19
N ALA A 238 -3.72 -23.27 16.68
CA ALA A 238 -3.13 -23.99 17.81
C ALA A 238 -1.83 -24.68 17.38
#